data_AF-A0A7S3EYS2-F1
#
_entry.id   AF-A0A7S3EYS2-F1
#
_cell.length_a   1.000
_cell.length_b   1.000
_cell.length_c   1.000
_cell.angle_alpha   90.00
_cell.angle_beta   90.00
_cell.angle_gamma   90.00
#
_symmetry.space_group_name_H-M   'P 1'
#
loop_
_entity.id
_entity.type
_entity.pdbx_description
1 polymer ?
#
loop_
_entity_poly.entity_id
_entity_poly.type
_entity_poly.pdbx_seq_one_letter_code
_entity_poly.pdbx_strand_id
1 'polypeptide(L)'
;AGEGRLRVGSEVLKRSPSTKELALANPQFVQSLLDSLAEEPEEMLMDTIQMIPLKDPVVLSTGFVVDRSTALKNGRLRLESCPFSRKRLELEVYPLHMLRKMVVEWRLKQLGRCLQLAEIFVEAGQWPHAESIFQKAEDFLDDLNDGTYLHVAQQLANLERRAPQMSATRAAQNYKRLCAVATPVERQRLLREAAEEGLREATALLNTVDQDVVSAAGGHSPPIAESPAWKQAREWLAMHAWLTVENGMREDLRVAWGEQLLRAAKVAGLELEARRWGRYTYRLLATA
;
A
#
# COMPACT_ATOMS: atom_id res chain seq x y z
N ALA A 1 9.66 -29.31 -1.74
CA ALA A 1 11.14 -29.31 -1.56
C ALA A 1 11.78 -27.90 -1.63
N GLY A 2 11.01 -26.81 -1.48
CA GLY A 2 11.51 -25.43 -1.61
C GLY A 2 11.95 -24.73 -0.31
N GLU A 3 11.42 -25.13 0.85
CA GLU A 3 11.71 -24.47 2.14
C GLU A 3 13.20 -24.47 2.54
N GLY A 4 13.97 -25.48 2.14
CA GLY A 4 15.38 -25.60 2.48
C GLY A 4 16.29 -24.59 1.78
N ARG A 5 15.98 -24.21 0.53
CA ARG A 5 16.84 -23.30 -0.26
C ARG A 5 16.73 -21.84 0.21
N LEU A 6 15.52 -21.42 0.57
CA LEU A 6 15.21 -20.09 1.10
C LEU A 6 15.93 -19.81 2.43
N ARG A 7 15.92 -20.79 3.35
CA ARG A 7 16.66 -20.67 4.62
C ARG A 7 18.14 -20.48 4.38
N VAL A 8 18.76 -21.25 3.49
CA VAL A 8 20.21 -21.14 3.28
C VAL A 8 20.58 -19.77 2.67
N GLY A 9 19.88 -19.30 1.64
CA GLY A 9 20.20 -18.03 1.00
C GLY A 9 20.03 -16.81 1.93
N SER A 10 18.88 -16.69 2.58
CA SER A 10 18.60 -15.58 3.50
C SER A 10 19.46 -15.64 4.78
N GLU A 11 19.75 -16.83 5.29
CA GLU A 11 20.59 -17.01 6.48
C GLU A 11 22.08 -16.80 6.20
N VAL A 12 22.54 -17.11 4.98
CA VAL A 12 23.92 -16.79 4.53
C VAL A 12 24.11 -15.28 4.42
N LEU A 13 23.11 -14.53 3.91
CA LEU A 13 23.16 -13.06 3.85
C LEU A 13 23.22 -12.42 5.25
N LYS A 14 22.61 -13.02 6.27
CA LYS A 14 22.65 -12.52 7.65
C LYS A 14 24.01 -12.72 8.33
N ARG A 15 24.85 -13.64 7.86
CA ARG A 15 26.08 -14.07 8.56
C ARG A 15 27.36 -13.39 8.08
N SER A 16 27.36 -12.69 6.94
CA SER A 16 28.55 -12.03 6.41
C SER A 16 28.22 -10.73 5.64
N PRO A 17 28.66 -9.55 6.11
CA PRO A 17 28.37 -8.27 5.46
C PRO A 17 28.96 -8.15 4.05
N SER A 18 30.21 -8.60 3.88
CA SER A 18 30.91 -8.56 2.59
C SER A 18 30.29 -9.49 1.55
N THR A 19 29.72 -10.61 2.00
CA THR A 19 28.98 -11.54 1.13
C THR A 19 27.59 -11.02 0.81
N LYS A 20 26.95 -10.27 1.71
CA LYS A 20 25.62 -9.66 1.50
C LYS A 20 25.65 -8.63 0.37
N GLU A 21 26.61 -7.71 0.39
CA GLU A 21 26.75 -6.69 -0.66
C GLU A 21 27.04 -7.32 -2.04
N LEU A 22 27.98 -8.26 -2.10
CA LEU A 22 28.33 -8.96 -3.34
C LEU A 22 27.17 -9.81 -3.89
N ALA A 23 26.40 -10.46 -3.01
CA ALA A 23 25.27 -11.28 -3.42
C ALA A 23 24.10 -10.41 -3.92
N LEU A 24 23.80 -9.29 -3.25
CA LEU A 24 22.75 -8.36 -3.66
C LEU A 24 23.12 -7.57 -4.93
N ALA A 25 24.41 -7.44 -5.24
CA ALA A 25 24.88 -6.90 -6.53
C ALA A 25 24.68 -7.89 -7.69
N ASN A 26 24.44 -9.18 -7.43
CA ASN A 26 24.21 -10.17 -8.48
C ASN A 26 22.71 -10.23 -8.86
N PRO A 27 22.33 -9.78 -10.06
CA PRO A 27 20.92 -9.72 -10.47
C PRO A 27 20.27 -11.11 -10.58
N GLN A 28 21.03 -12.16 -10.92
CA GLN A 28 20.49 -13.52 -10.97
C GLN A 28 20.15 -14.06 -9.59
N PHE A 29 20.96 -13.71 -8.59
CA PHE A 29 20.71 -14.08 -7.20
C PHE A 29 19.48 -13.35 -6.66
N VAL A 30 19.39 -12.03 -6.90
CA VAL A 30 18.22 -11.24 -6.51
C VAL A 30 16.96 -11.75 -7.20
N GLN A 31 17.01 -12.03 -8.50
CA GLN A 31 15.87 -12.61 -9.21
C GLN A 31 15.47 -13.97 -8.62
N SER A 32 16.44 -14.84 -8.31
CA SER A 32 16.14 -16.12 -7.65
C SER A 32 15.49 -15.96 -6.29
N LEU A 33 15.85 -14.93 -5.51
CA LEU A 33 15.17 -14.61 -4.25
C LEU A 33 13.73 -14.12 -4.50
N LEU A 34 13.52 -13.27 -5.50
CA LEU A 34 12.19 -12.79 -5.87
C LEU A 34 11.29 -13.92 -6.40
N ASP A 35 11.82 -14.82 -7.22
CA ASP A 35 11.12 -15.98 -7.74
C ASP A 35 10.74 -16.96 -6.63
N SER A 36 11.57 -17.05 -5.58
CA SER A 36 11.26 -17.91 -4.43
C SER A 36 10.10 -17.43 -3.56
N LEU A 37 9.67 -16.16 -3.71
CA LEU A 37 8.41 -15.66 -3.14
C LEU A 37 7.18 -16.12 -3.91
N ALA A 38 7.33 -16.59 -5.15
CA ALA A 38 6.25 -17.12 -5.96
C ALA A 38 5.98 -18.61 -5.65
N GLU A 39 6.26 -19.07 -4.42
CA GLU A 39 5.98 -20.45 -4.01
C GLU A 39 4.51 -20.79 -4.24
N GLU A 40 4.27 -21.78 -5.10
CA GLU A 40 2.92 -22.24 -5.42
C GLU A 40 2.26 -22.78 -4.15
N PRO A 41 0.96 -22.51 -3.92
CA PRO A 41 0.24 -23.10 -2.82
C PRO A 41 0.20 -24.62 -2.97
N GLU A 42 -0.03 -25.32 -1.85
CA GLU A 42 -0.47 -26.72 -1.94
C GLU A 42 -1.73 -26.81 -2.81
N GLU A 43 -1.86 -27.88 -3.60
CA GLU A 43 -2.96 -28.04 -4.57
C GLU A 43 -4.34 -27.86 -3.93
N MET A 44 -4.50 -28.28 -2.67
CA MET A 44 -5.75 -28.11 -1.92
C MET A 44 -6.11 -26.65 -1.58
N LEU A 45 -5.14 -25.73 -1.66
CA LEU A 45 -5.31 -24.29 -1.44
C LEU A 45 -5.57 -23.53 -2.75
N MET A 46 -5.68 -24.24 -3.88
CA MET A 46 -5.92 -23.67 -5.19
C MET A 46 -7.40 -23.79 -5.59
N ASP A 47 -7.91 -22.74 -6.23
CA ASP A 47 -9.18 -22.80 -6.96
C ASP A 47 -8.97 -23.64 -8.22
N THR A 48 -9.68 -24.76 -8.28
CA THR A 48 -9.58 -25.75 -9.36
C THR A 48 -10.11 -25.28 -10.71
N ILE A 49 -10.84 -24.17 -10.76
CA ILE A 49 -11.38 -23.58 -12.00
C ILE A 49 -10.53 -22.39 -12.42
N GLN A 50 -10.23 -21.47 -11.51
CA GLN A 50 -9.47 -20.26 -11.82
C GLN A 50 -7.96 -20.47 -11.79
N MET A 51 -7.47 -21.58 -11.22
CA MET A 51 -6.05 -21.88 -11.06
C MET A 51 -5.30 -20.78 -10.30
N ILE A 52 -5.96 -20.18 -9.31
CA ILE A 52 -5.39 -19.17 -8.40
C ILE A 52 -5.55 -19.62 -6.96
N PRO A 53 -4.73 -19.13 -6.02
CA PRO A 53 -4.92 -19.41 -4.60
C PRO A 53 -6.33 -19.00 -4.13
N LEU A 54 -6.98 -19.87 -3.36
CA LEU A 54 -8.29 -19.59 -2.75
C LEU A 54 -8.18 -18.37 -1.83
N LYS A 55 -9.24 -17.55 -1.76
CA LYS A 55 -9.35 -16.42 -0.80
C LYS A 55 -10.45 -16.70 0.23
N ASP A 56 -11.65 -17.04 -0.26
CA ASP A 56 -12.79 -17.42 0.57
C ASP A 56 -13.35 -18.77 0.08
N PRO A 57 -12.73 -19.89 0.49
CA PRO A 57 -13.09 -21.20 -0.02
C PRO A 57 -14.50 -21.61 0.40
N VAL A 58 -15.25 -22.12 -0.57
CA VAL A 58 -16.61 -22.64 -0.39
C VAL A 58 -16.75 -24.02 -1.02
N VAL A 59 -17.62 -24.84 -0.43
CA VAL A 59 -18.05 -26.12 -1.00
C VAL A 59 -19.34 -25.91 -1.78
N LEU A 60 -19.32 -26.35 -3.03
CA LEU A 60 -20.50 -26.49 -3.87
C LEU A 60 -21.37 -27.64 -3.39
N SER A 61 -22.67 -27.66 -3.71
CA SER A 61 -23.58 -28.76 -3.37
C SER A 61 -23.11 -30.15 -3.84
N THR A 62 -22.21 -30.19 -4.82
CA THR A 62 -21.59 -31.42 -5.35
C THR A 62 -20.35 -31.89 -4.57
N GLY A 63 -19.93 -31.17 -3.54
CA GLY A 63 -18.77 -31.48 -2.69
C GLY A 63 -17.44 -30.90 -3.16
N PHE A 64 -17.38 -30.28 -4.35
CA PHE A 64 -16.16 -29.65 -4.86
C PHE A 64 -15.91 -28.28 -4.21
N VAL A 65 -14.63 -27.99 -3.99
CA VAL A 65 -14.17 -26.74 -3.37
C VAL A 65 -13.70 -25.76 -4.44
N VAL A 66 -14.19 -24.53 -4.35
CA VAL A 66 -13.80 -23.39 -5.20
C VAL A 66 -13.80 -22.11 -4.36
N ASP A 67 -13.29 -21.01 -4.91
CA ASP A 67 -13.43 -19.70 -4.28
C ASP A 67 -14.88 -19.19 -4.36
N ARG A 68 -15.33 -18.43 -3.35
CA ARG A 68 -16.67 -17.84 -3.36
C ARG A 68 -16.90 -16.97 -4.59
N SER A 69 -15.90 -16.22 -5.04
CA SER A 69 -16.00 -15.37 -6.24
C SER A 69 -16.14 -16.19 -7.52
N THR A 70 -15.64 -17.42 -7.53
CA THR A 70 -15.82 -18.41 -8.61
C THR A 70 -17.22 -19.00 -8.59
N ALA A 71 -17.74 -19.35 -7.40
CA ALA A 71 -19.06 -19.94 -7.25
C ALA A 71 -20.19 -18.93 -7.45
N LEU A 72 -20.06 -17.72 -6.90
CA LEU A 72 -21.14 -16.74 -6.78
C LEU A 72 -20.80 -15.39 -7.45
N LYS A 73 -21.83 -14.75 -8.00
CA LYS A 73 -21.84 -13.35 -8.41
C LYS A 73 -23.14 -12.72 -7.93
N ASN A 74 -23.05 -11.70 -7.09
CA ASN A 74 -24.22 -11.01 -6.49
C ASN A 74 -25.19 -11.98 -5.78
N GLY A 75 -24.66 -12.97 -5.05
CA GLY A 75 -25.46 -13.96 -4.33
C GLY A 75 -26.12 -15.03 -5.19
N ARG A 76 -25.89 -15.04 -6.51
CA ARG A 76 -26.37 -16.06 -7.44
C ARG A 76 -25.22 -16.93 -7.92
N LEU A 77 -25.49 -18.21 -8.19
CA LEU A 77 -24.51 -19.10 -8.81
C LEU A 77 -24.06 -18.55 -10.16
N ARG A 78 -22.76 -18.58 -10.41
CA ARG A 78 -22.17 -18.28 -11.73
C ARG A 78 -22.28 -19.45 -12.69
N LEU A 79 -22.42 -20.67 -12.16
CA LEU A 79 -22.45 -21.91 -12.89
C LEU A 79 -23.76 -22.65 -12.56
N GLU A 80 -24.48 -23.08 -13.59
CA GLU A 80 -25.72 -23.87 -13.40
C GLU A 80 -25.42 -25.35 -13.09
N SER A 81 -24.28 -25.84 -13.58
CA SER A 81 -23.81 -27.22 -13.40
C SER A 81 -22.36 -27.23 -12.94
N CYS A 82 -22.00 -28.24 -12.15
CA CYS A 82 -20.64 -28.43 -11.66
C CYS A 82 -19.71 -28.82 -12.82
N PRO A 83 -18.59 -28.11 -13.04
CA PRO A 83 -17.69 -28.39 -14.16
C PRO A 83 -17.00 -29.76 -14.05
N PHE A 84 -16.90 -30.31 -12.84
CA PHE A 84 -16.23 -31.58 -12.57
C PHE A 84 -17.17 -32.79 -12.63
N SER A 85 -18.36 -32.69 -12.01
CA SER A 85 -19.32 -33.80 -11.92
C SER A 85 -20.44 -33.75 -12.95
N ARG A 86 -20.61 -32.61 -13.64
CA ARG A 86 -21.72 -32.29 -14.56
C ARG A 86 -23.12 -32.35 -13.92
N LYS A 87 -23.21 -32.53 -12.61
CA LYS A 87 -24.48 -32.45 -11.86
C LYS A 87 -24.93 -30.99 -11.76
N ARG A 88 -26.25 -30.78 -11.76
CA ARG A 88 -26.84 -29.46 -11.53
C ARG A 88 -26.45 -28.96 -10.13
N LEU A 89 -26.05 -27.69 -10.04
CA LEU A 89 -25.70 -27.06 -8.77
C LEU A 89 -26.95 -26.54 -8.07
N GLU A 90 -26.99 -26.70 -6.76
CA GLU A 90 -27.97 -26.06 -5.89
C GLU A 90 -27.39 -24.74 -5.39
N LEU A 91 -28.26 -23.76 -5.08
CA LEU A 91 -27.84 -22.41 -4.70
C LEU A 91 -26.96 -22.38 -3.43
N GLU A 92 -27.04 -23.43 -2.61
CA GLU A 92 -26.32 -23.54 -1.36
C GLU A 92 -24.81 -23.70 -1.59
N VAL A 93 -24.06 -22.74 -1.05
CA VAL A 93 -22.59 -22.80 -0.97
C VAL A 93 -22.18 -22.67 0.48
N TYR A 94 -21.33 -23.58 0.93
CA TYR A 94 -20.98 -23.71 2.34
C TYR A 94 -19.55 -23.20 2.58
N PRO A 95 -19.33 -22.21 3.47
CA PRO A 95 -17.98 -21.72 3.75
C PRO A 95 -17.11 -22.80 4.41
N LEU A 96 -15.88 -22.96 3.93
CA LEU A 96 -14.90 -23.87 4.53
C LEU A 96 -13.94 -23.11 5.44
N HIS A 97 -14.34 -22.92 6.70
CA HIS A 97 -13.54 -22.19 7.68
C HIS A 97 -12.16 -22.80 7.93
N MET A 98 -12.05 -24.13 7.96
CA MET A 98 -10.76 -24.81 8.15
C MET A 98 -9.79 -24.53 7.00
N LEU A 99 -10.27 -24.64 5.75
CA LEU A 99 -9.43 -24.36 4.58
C LEU A 99 -9.07 -22.88 4.49
N ARG A 100 -10.01 -21.99 4.84
CA ARG A 100 -9.74 -20.55 4.92
C ARG A 100 -8.63 -20.24 5.92
N LYS A 101 -8.61 -20.92 7.07
CA LYS A 101 -7.51 -20.77 8.05
C LYS A 101 -6.16 -21.19 7.46
N MET A 102 -6.11 -22.31 6.72
CA MET A 102 -4.89 -22.77 6.07
C MET A 102 -4.40 -21.80 4.99
N VAL A 103 -5.31 -21.27 4.16
CA VAL A 103 -5.01 -20.21 3.18
C VAL A 103 -4.38 -19.00 3.86
N VAL A 104 -5.00 -18.53 4.95
CA VAL A 104 -4.53 -17.40 5.74
C VAL A 104 -3.13 -17.66 6.31
N GLU A 105 -2.91 -18.84 6.92
CA GLU A 105 -1.60 -19.22 7.46
C GLU A 105 -0.52 -19.26 6.38
N TRP A 106 -0.83 -19.82 5.20
CA TRP A 106 0.08 -19.81 4.05
C TRP A 106 0.39 -18.38 3.59
N ARG A 107 -0.63 -17.52 3.47
CA ARG A 107 -0.46 -16.13 3.04
C ARG A 107 0.37 -15.31 4.04
N LEU A 108 0.16 -15.51 5.35
CA LEU A 108 0.98 -14.91 6.40
C LEU A 108 2.44 -15.36 6.34
N LYS A 109 2.72 -16.64 6.00
CA LYS A 109 4.09 -17.12 5.78
C LYS A 109 4.75 -16.39 4.60
N GLN A 110 4.03 -16.20 3.49
CA GLN A 110 4.56 -15.45 2.34
C GLN A 110 4.82 -13.98 2.70
N LEU A 111 3.87 -13.33 3.38
CA LEU A 111 4.02 -11.96 3.83
C LEU A 111 5.21 -11.80 4.79
N GLY A 112 5.40 -12.73 5.73
CA GLY A 112 6.56 -12.74 6.62
C GLY A 112 7.89 -12.84 5.87
N ARG A 113 7.95 -13.58 4.75
CA ARG A 113 9.13 -13.64 3.88
C ARG A 113 9.33 -12.33 3.11
N CYS A 114 8.26 -11.72 2.61
CA CYS A 114 8.32 -10.39 2.00
C CYS A 114 8.92 -9.37 2.97
N LEU A 115 8.45 -9.33 4.23
CA LEU A 115 8.99 -8.39 5.22
C LEU A 115 10.48 -8.60 5.49
N GLN A 116 10.93 -9.85 5.59
CA GLN A 116 12.36 -10.16 5.77
C GLN A 116 13.21 -9.71 4.57
N LEU A 117 12.73 -9.92 3.35
CA LEU A 117 13.44 -9.48 2.15
C LEU A 117 13.41 -7.95 1.99
N ALA A 118 12.27 -7.33 2.30
CA ALA A 118 12.15 -5.88 2.32
C ALA A 118 13.18 -5.27 3.28
N GLU A 119 13.28 -5.78 4.51
CA GLU A 119 14.28 -5.33 5.48
C GLU A 119 15.71 -5.44 4.94
N ILE A 120 16.07 -6.58 4.32
CA ILE A 120 17.38 -6.79 3.68
C ILE A 120 17.65 -5.74 2.59
N PHE A 121 16.68 -5.47 1.70
CA PHE A 121 16.86 -4.51 0.62
C PHE A 121 16.91 -3.06 1.12
N VAL A 122 16.08 -2.72 2.11
CA VAL A 122 16.08 -1.40 2.76
C VAL A 122 17.43 -1.12 3.42
N GLU A 123 17.98 -2.08 4.18
CA GLU A 123 19.30 -1.94 4.79
C GLU A 123 20.44 -1.80 3.77
N ALA A 124 20.32 -2.48 2.64
CA ALA A 124 21.29 -2.41 1.55
C ALA A 124 21.09 -1.21 0.61
N GLY A 125 20.08 -0.36 0.85
CA GLY A 125 19.73 0.77 -0.02
C GLY A 125 19.25 0.36 -1.43
N GLN A 126 18.81 -0.89 -1.60
CA GLN A 126 18.34 -1.45 -2.87
C GLN A 126 16.86 -1.11 -3.10
N TRP A 127 16.56 0.18 -3.22
CA TRP A 127 15.19 0.71 -3.25
C TRP A 127 14.29 0.14 -4.36
N PRO A 128 14.74 -0.03 -5.62
CA PRO A 128 13.88 -0.60 -6.65
C PRO A 128 13.40 -2.02 -6.32
N HIS A 129 14.25 -2.81 -5.66
CA HIS A 129 13.89 -4.16 -5.22
C HIS A 129 12.99 -4.13 -3.99
N ALA A 130 13.28 -3.26 -3.02
CA ALA A 130 12.42 -3.04 -1.85
C ALA A 130 11.00 -2.64 -2.28
N GLU A 131 10.87 -1.74 -3.26
CA GLU A 131 9.59 -1.28 -3.82
C GLU A 131 8.76 -2.42 -4.41
N SER A 132 9.39 -3.29 -5.19
CA SER A 132 8.72 -4.49 -5.74
C SER A 132 8.22 -5.41 -4.63
N ILE A 133 8.99 -5.56 -3.55
CA ILE A 133 8.57 -6.35 -2.38
C ILE A 133 7.44 -5.68 -1.61
N PHE A 134 7.47 -4.36 -1.43
CA PHE A 134 6.42 -3.60 -0.78
C PHE A 134 5.09 -3.78 -1.51
N GLN A 135 5.08 -3.65 -2.85
CA GLN A 135 3.86 -3.88 -3.61
C GLN A 135 3.30 -5.30 -3.43
N LYS A 136 4.16 -6.33 -3.44
CA LYS A 136 3.70 -7.70 -3.18
C LYS A 136 3.18 -7.89 -1.75
N ALA A 137 3.81 -7.26 -0.77
CA ALA A 137 3.38 -7.33 0.62
C ALA A 137 2.02 -6.64 0.83
N GLU A 138 1.79 -5.51 0.14
CA GLU A 138 0.50 -4.82 0.09
C GLU A 138 -0.59 -5.72 -0.50
N ASP A 139 -0.34 -6.32 -1.66
CA ASP A 139 -1.31 -7.23 -2.31
C ASP A 139 -1.72 -8.40 -1.37
N PHE A 140 -0.76 -8.92 -0.59
CA PHE A 140 -1.04 -9.97 0.39
C PHE A 140 -1.81 -9.47 1.62
N LEU A 141 -1.57 -8.24 2.08
CA LEU A 141 -2.31 -7.64 3.18
C LEU A 141 -3.76 -7.31 2.78
N ASP A 142 -3.96 -6.80 1.57
CA ASP A 142 -5.29 -6.53 1.03
C ASP A 142 -6.14 -7.80 0.96
N ASP A 143 -5.53 -8.91 0.56
CA ASP A 143 -6.20 -10.22 0.55
C ASP A 143 -6.53 -10.76 1.94
N LEU A 144 -5.75 -10.40 2.96
CA LEU A 144 -5.94 -10.83 4.34
C LEU A 144 -6.85 -9.90 5.16
N ASN A 145 -7.24 -8.76 4.60
CA ASN A 145 -7.89 -7.64 5.29
C ASN A 145 -7.00 -7.07 6.41
N ASP A 146 -6.27 -6.00 6.08
CA ASP A 146 -5.26 -5.33 6.90
C ASP A 146 -5.68 -5.04 8.36
N GLY A 147 -6.96 -4.74 8.61
CA GLY A 147 -7.52 -4.53 9.93
C GLY A 147 -7.42 -5.72 10.89
N THR A 148 -7.23 -6.94 10.36
CA THR A 148 -7.09 -8.17 11.16
C THR A 148 -5.65 -8.41 11.62
N TYR A 149 -4.66 -7.95 10.84
CA TYR A 149 -3.23 -8.24 11.03
C TYR A 149 -2.43 -6.96 11.27
N LEU A 150 -2.94 -6.14 12.19
CA LEU A 150 -2.40 -4.80 12.45
C LEU A 150 -0.90 -4.78 12.76
N HIS A 151 -0.39 -5.77 13.50
CA HIS A 151 1.06 -5.86 13.80
C HIS A 151 1.92 -6.08 12.55
N VAL A 152 1.42 -6.84 11.58
CA VAL A 152 2.15 -7.11 10.32
C VAL A 152 2.06 -5.89 9.40
N ALA A 153 0.89 -5.26 9.32
CA ALA A 153 0.70 -3.99 8.61
C ALA A 153 1.58 -2.86 9.19
N GLN A 154 1.75 -2.83 10.52
CA GLN A 154 2.67 -1.92 11.20
C GLN A 154 4.14 -2.17 10.81
N GLN A 155 4.57 -3.43 10.75
CA GLN A 155 5.93 -3.78 10.32
C GLN A 155 6.21 -3.32 8.89
N LEU A 156 5.27 -3.57 7.97
CA LEU A 156 5.36 -3.08 6.59
C LEU A 156 5.49 -1.55 6.56
N ALA A 157 4.59 -0.85 7.25
CA ALA A 157 4.58 0.61 7.29
C ALA A 157 5.89 1.20 7.82
N ASN A 158 6.51 0.57 8.83
CA ASN A 158 7.80 1.00 9.37
C ASN A 158 8.94 0.81 8.35
N LEU A 159 8.94 -0.28 7.58
CA LEU A 159 9.95 -0.51 6.54
C LEU A 159 9.78 0.45 5.37
N GLU A 160 8.55 0.66 4.91
CA GLU A 160 8.24 1.55 3.79
C GLU A 160 8.59 3.02 4.09
N ARG A 161 8.37 3.49 5.33
CA ARG A 161 8.77 4.84 5.75
C ARG A 161 10.28 5.10 5.70
N ARG A 162 11.11 4.05 5.63
CA ARG A 162 12.56 4.19 5.45
C ARG A 162 12.94 4.44 3.99
N ALA A 163 12.01 4.25 3.05
CA ALA A 163 12.26 4.49 1.63
C ALA A 163 12.34 6.00 1.32
N PRO A 164 13.27 6.41 0.44
CA PRO A 164 13.51 7.83 0.14
C PRO A 164 12.42 8.48 -0.71
N GLN A 165 11.61 7.69 -1.41
CA GLN A 165 10.57 8.17 -2.32
C GLN A 165 9.30 7.36 -2.07
N MET A 166 8.44 7.87 -1.19
CA MET A 166 7.14 7.28 -0.91
C MET A 166 6.05 8.10 -1.59
N SER A 167 5.08 7.43 -2.23
CA SER A 167 3.91 8.11 -2.76
C SER A 167 3.03 8.63 -1.64
N ALA A 168 2.29 9.72 -1.87
CA ALA A 168 1.38 10.28 -0.88
C ALA A 168 0.33 9.27 -0.39
N THR A 169 -0.20 8.45 -1.31
CA THR A 169 -1.18 7.40 -0.98
C THR A 169 -0.59 6.38 -0.01
N ARG A 170 0.62 5.89 -0.29
CA ARG A 170 1.29 4.93 0.59
C ARG A 170 1.69 5.56 1.92
N ALA A 171 2.17 6.81 1.92
CA ALA A 171 2.46 7.56 3.14
C ALA A 171 1.24 7.66 4.04
N ALA A 172 0.09 8.07 3.50
CA ALA A 172 -1.15 8.16 4.23
C ALA A 172 -1.61 6.80 4.78
N GLN A 173 -1.49 5.74 3.98
CA GLN A 173 -1.85 4.38 4.41
C GLN A 173 -0.94 3.89 5.55
N ASN A 174 0.36 4.17 5.47
CA ASN A 174 1.32 3.83 6.51
C ASN A 174 1.01 4.54 7.82
N TYR A 175 0.77 5.86 7.79
CA TYR A 175 0.42 6.56 9.01
C TYR A 175 -0.92 6.10 9.59
N LYS A 176 -1.92 5.75 8.76
CA LYS A 176 -3.17 5.14 9.24
C LYS A 176 -2.91 3.83 9.98
N ARG A 177 -2.11 2.93 9.41
CA ARG A 177 -1.73 1.65 10.02
C ARG A 177 -1.02 1.84 11.35
N LEU A 178 -0.04 2.75 11.39
CA LEU A 178 0.70 3.06 12.62
C LEU A 178 -0.22 3.68 13.69
N CYS A 179 -1.12 4.58 13.31
CA CYS A 179 -2.07 5.21 14.23
C CYS A 179 -3.08 4.21 14.81
N ALA A 180 -3.45 3.16 14.06
CA ALA A 180 -4.43 2.17 14.50
C ALA A 180 -3.96 1.33 15.70
N VAL A 181 -2.64 1.17 15.86
CA VAL A 181 -2.02 0.39 16.95
C VAL A 181 -1.31 1.24 18.00
N ALA A 182 -1.18 2.54 17.75
CA ALA A 182 -0.44 3.45 18.60
C ALA A 182 -1.20 3.79 19.89
N THR A 183 -0.45 4.01 20.97
CA THR A 183 -1.01 4.66 22.18
C THR A 183 -1.50 6.07 21.84
N PRO A 184 -2.39 6.70 22.65
CA PRO A 184 -2.88 8.05 22.37
C PRO A 184 -1.77 9.09 22.17
N VAL A 185 -0.69 8.99 22.94
CA VAL A 185 0.48 9.89 22.84
C VAL A 185 1.25 9.64 21.54
N GLU A 186 1.54 8.38 21.22
CA GLU A 186 2.22 8.03 19.98
C GLU A 186 1.40 8.37 18.75
N ARG A 187 0.08 8.19 18.82
CA ARG A 187 -0.86 8.55 17.74
C ARG A 187 -0.79 10.05 17.46
N GLN A 188 -0.80 10.89 18.49
CA GLN A 188 -0.65 12.34 18.30
C GLN A 188 0.71 12.69 17.66
N ARG A 189 1.79 12.01 18.06
CA ARG A 189 3.10 12.19 17.44
C ARG A 189 3.09 11.78 15.96
N LEU A 190 2.56 10.60 15.64
CA LEU A 190 2.47 10.09 14.27
C LEU A 190 1.61 10.97 13.36
N LEU A 191 0.49 11.48 13.86
CA LEU A 191 -0.36 12.42 13.13
C LEU A 191 0.35 13.74 12.85
N ARG A 192 1.18 14.21 13.79
CA ARG A 192 2.03 15.39 13.57
C ARG A 192 3.10 15.13 12.53
N GLU A 193 3.84 14.02 12.64
CA GLU A 193 4.84 13.61 11.66
C GLU A 193 4.23 13.52 10.25
N ALA A 194 3.04 12.91 10.12
CA ALA A 194 2.31 12.82 8.87
C ALA A 194 1.93 14.20 8.29
N ALA A 195 1.51 15.13 9.14
CA ALA A 195 1.16 16.49 8.73
C ALA A 195 2.39 17.29 8.30
N GLU A 196 3.52 17.14 8.99
CA GLU A 196 4.78 17.82 8.66
C GLU A 196 5.39 17.26 7.37
N GLU A 197 5.42 15.93 7.22
CA GLU A 197 5.89 15.26 6.00
C GLU A 197 5.03 15.62 4.80
N GLY A 198 3.70 15.50 4.90
CA GLY A 198 2.82 15.84 3.79
C GLY A 198 2.91 17.30 3.36
N LEU A 199 3.07 18.22 4.32
CA LEU A 199 3.27 19.63 4.03
C LEU A 199 4.61 19.89 3.35
N ARG A 200 5.69 19.27 3.83
CA ARG A 200 7.04 19.39 3.29
C ARG A 200 7.09 18.92 1.83
N GLU A 201 6.57 17.73 1.54
CA GLU A 201 6.55 17.16 0.20
C GLU A 201 5.65 17.97 -0.76
N ALA A 202 4.44 18.34 -0.33
CA ALA A 202 3.57 19.19 -1.12
C ALA A 202 4.20 20.55 -1.45
N THR A 203 4.86 21.18 -0.48
CA THR A 203 5.53 22.47 -0.67
C THR A 203 6.69 22.36 -1.66
N ALA A 204 7.51 21.31 -1.54
CA ALA A 204 8.62 21.07 -2.46
C ALA A 204 8.12 20.92 -3.91
N LEU A 205 7.07 20.10 -4.11
CA LEU A 205 6.47 19.87 -5.42
C LEU A 205 5.82 21.14 -6.00
N LEU A 206 5.11 21.93 -5.19
CA LEU A 206 4.54 23.21 -5.63
C LEU A 206 5.62 24.24 -6.00
N ASN A 207 6.77 24.23 -5.31
CA ASN A 207 7.90 25.07 -5.70
C ASN A 207 8.45 24.69 -7.07
N THR A 208 8.50 23.40 -7.41
CA THR A 208 8.87 22.93 -8.75
C THR A 208 7.85 23.40 -9.79
N VAL A 209 6.55 23.29 -9.49
CA VAL A 209 5.49 23.78 -10.40
C VAL A 209 5.64 25.29 -10.67
N ASP A 210 5.93 26.09 -9.65
CA ASP A 210 6.13 27.53 -9.83
C ASP A 210 7.37 27.84 -10.69
N GLN A 211 8.46 27.08 -10.53
CA GLN A 211 9.64 27.21 -11.38
C GLN A 211 9.34 26.86 -12.85
N ASP A 212 8.55 25.81 -13.08
CA ASP A 212 8.12 25.40 -14.41
C ASP A 212 7.24 26.48 -15.06
N VAL A 213 6.31 27.08 -14.31
CA VAL A 213 5.43 28.16 -14.79
C VAL A 213 6.20 29.44 -15.12
N VAL A 214 7.22 29.80 -14.32
CA VAL A 214 8.08 30.97 -14.61
C VAL A 214 8.91 30.72 -15.87
N SER A 215 9.45 29.51 -16.04
CA SER A 215 10.25 29.12 -17.21
C SER A 215 9.42 29.05 -18.50
N ALA A 216 8.14 28.66 -18.37
CA ALA A 216 7.15 28.57 -19.43
C ALA A 216 6.71 29.91 -20.04
N ALA A 217 6.90 31.03 -19.32
CA ALA A 217 6.50 32.36 -19.79
C ALA A 217 7.23 32.80 -21.07
N GLY A 218 8.25 32.04 -21.52
CA GLY A 218 8.96 32.21 -22.79
C GLY A 218 8.44 31.40 -24.00
N GLY A 219 7.43 30.53 -23.85
CA GLY A 219 6.81 29.82 -24.99
C GLY A 219 6.17 28.46 -24.66
N HIS A 220 4.99 28.21 -25.24
CA HIS A 220 4.19 26.96 -25.28
C HIS A 220 4.54 25.86 -24.26
N SER A 221 4.23 26.10 -22.98
CA SER A 221 4.22 25.01 -21.99
C SER A 221 2.91 24.23 -21.99
N PRO A 222 2.96 22.93 -21.64
CA PRO A 222 1.78 22.14 -21.40
C PRO A 222 0.93 22.74 -20.26
N PRO A 223 -0.39 22.52 -20.26
CA PRO A 223 -1.26 22.97 -19.20
C PRO A 223 -0.76 22.43 -17.85
N ILE A 224 -0.72 23.28 -16.81
CA ILE A 224 -0.23 22.94 -15.45
C ILE A 224 -0.89 21.66 -14.91
N ALA A 225 -2.15 21.41 -15.30
CA ALA A 225 -2.90 20.20 -14.95
C ALA A 225 -2.21 18.88 -15.37
N GLU A 226 -1.34 18.91 -16.38
CA GLU A 226 -0.60 17.75 -16.86
C GLU A 226 0.77 17.59 -16.20
N SER A 227 1.25 18.58 -15.43
CA SER A 227 2.54 18.49 -14.73
C SER A 227 2.54 17.32 -13.73
N PRO A 228 3.54 16.42 -13.80
CA PRO A 228 3.70 15.34 -12.83
C PRO A 228 3.86 15.86 -11.40
N ALA A 229 4.61 16.94 -11.21
CA ALA A 229 4.81 17.56 -9.89
C ALA A 229 3.49 18.11 -9.33
N TRP A 230 2.66 18.72 -10.19
CA TRP A 230 1.33 19.17 -9.81
C TRP A 230 0.42 18.02 -9.35
N LYS A 231 0.39 16.91 -10.10
CA LYS A 231 -0.41 15.73 -9.74
C LYS A 231 0.02 15.17 -8.38
N GLN A 232 1.32 14.99 -8.17
CA GLN A 232 1.85 14.49 -6.90
C GLN A 232 1.59 15.46 -5.74
N ALA A 233 1.71 16.77 -5.96
CA ALA A 233 1.39 17.78 -4.94
C ALA A 233 -0.06 17.66 -4.47
N ARG A 234 -1.00 17.45 -5.40
CA ARG A 234 -2.42 17.26 -5.06
C ARG A 234 -2.66 16.00 -4.24
N GLU A 235 -1.97 14.91 -4.54
CA GLU A 235 -2.08 13.67 -3.77
C GLU A 235 -1.59 13.86 -2.33
N TRP A 236 -0.46 14.54 -2.13
CA TRP A 236 0.01 14.91 -0.79
C TRP A 236 -0.97 15.84 -0.07
N LEU A 237 -1.50 16.85 -0.77
CA LEU A 237 -2.48 17.77 -0.22
C LEU A 237 -3.81 17.09 0.17
N ALA A 238 -4.15 15.96 -0.45
CA ALA A 238 -5.35 15.19 -0.12
C ALA A 238 -5.29 14.60 1.30
N MET A 239 -4.10 14.42 1.88
CA MET A 239 -3.94 13.98 3.28
C MET A 239 -4.62 14.91 4.28
N HIS A 240 -4.79 16.20 3.96
CA HIS A 240 -5.47 17.17 4.81
C HIS A 240 -6.84 16.69 5.29
N ALA A 241 -7.63 16.05 4.41
CA ALA A 241 -8.96 15.58 4.75
C ALA A 241 -8.93 14.54 5.87
N TRP A 242 -8.01 13.58 5.76
CA TRP A 242 -7.80 12.56 6.79
C TRP A 242 -7.25 13.17 8.09
N LEU A 243 -6.21 14.00 8.01
CA LEU A 243 -5.59 14.64 9.18
C LEU A 243 -6.57 15.54 9.97
N THR A 244 -7.53 16.16 9.27
CA THR A 244 -8.56 16.99 9.91
C THR A 244 -9.54 16.13 10.71
N VAL A 245 -9.99 15.00 10.15
CA VAL A 245 -10.90 14.06 10.84
C VAL A 245 -10.25 13.48 12.10
N GLU A 246 -8.96 13.18 12.03
CA GLU A 246 -8.19 12.62 13.14
C GLU A 246 -7.80 13.66 14.21
N ASN A 247 -8.17 14.93 14.04
CA ASN A 247 -7.69 16.05 14.87
C ASN A 247 -6.16 16.09 15.02
N GLY A 248 -5.45 15.65 13.98
CA GLY A 248 -4.00 15.44 14.02
C GLY A 248 -3.16 16.71 13.91
N MET A 249 -3.75 17.82 13.49
CA MET A 249 -3.02 19.06 13.19
C MET A 249 -3.16 20.10 14.30
N ARG A 250 -2.02 20.62 14.75
CA ARG A 250 -1.91 21.87 15.52
C ARG A 250 -2.34 23.07 14.67
N GLU A 251 -2.70 24.17 15.31
CA GLU A 251 -3.21 25.37 14.63
C GLU A 251 -2.21 25.96 13.62
N ASP A 252 -0.93 26.02 13.98
CA ASP A 252 0.18 26.45 13.10
C ASP A 252 0.27 25.60 11.83
N LEU A 253 0.19 24.27 11.98
CA LEU A 253 0.16 23.36 10.84
C LEU A 253 -1.12 23.54 10.01
N ARG A 254 -2.29 23.72 10.62
CA ARG A 254 -3.55 23.93 9.89
C ARG A 254 -3.49 25.18 9.00
N VAL A 255 -2.89 26.27 9.51
CA VAL A 255 -2.67 27.50 8.73
C VAL A 255 -1.78 27.20 7.53
N ALA A 256 -0.61 26.59 7.74
CA ALA A 256 0.34 26.29 6.66
C ALA A 256 -0.27 25.35 5.60
N TRP A 257 -1.03 24.33 6.01
CA TRP A 257 -1.79 23.48 5.10
C TRP A 257 -2.83 24.28 4.31
N GLY A 258 -3.58 25.17 4.96
CA GLY A 258 -4.53 26.08 4.31
C GLY A 258 -3.88 26.98 3.27
N GLU A 259 -2.67 27.49 3.54
CA GLU A 259 -1.88 28.28 2.59
C GLU A 259 -1.46 27.47 1.36
N GLN A 260 -0.95 26.24 1.54
CA GLN A 260 -0.58 25.40 0.39
C GLN A 260 -1.80 24.96 -0.42
N LEU A 261 -2.94 24.67 0.22
CA LEU A 261 -4.21 24.38 -0.47
C LEU A 261 -4.72 25.59 -1.27
N LEU A 262 -4.61 26.79 -0.70
CA LEU A 262 -4.92 28.03 -1.41
C LEU A 262 -3.98 28.26 -2.60
N ARG A 263 -2.67 28.07 -2.41
CA ARG A 263 -1.66 28.17 -3.47
C ARG A 263 -1.99 27.20 -4.60
N ALA A 264 -2.25 25.94 -4.27
CA ALA A 264 -2.64 24.93 -5.23
C ALA A 264 -3.91 25.34 -6.01
N ALA A 265 -4.97 25.76 -5.33
CA ALA A 265 -6.20 26.19 -5.99
C ALA A 265 -5.99 27.38 -6.96
N LYS A 266 -5.11 28.33 -6.61
CA LYS A 266 -4.73 29.45 -7.49
C LYS A 266 -3.98 28.98 -8.72
N VAL A 267 -2.97 28.11 -8.54
CA VAL A 267 -2.17 27.52 -9.63
C VAL A 267 -3.06 26.75 -10.61
N ALA A 268 -4.09 26.08 -10.10
CA ALA A 268 -5.06 25.35 -10.91
C ALA A 268 -6.13 26.21 -11.60
N GLY A 269 -6.18 27.52 -11.32
CA GLY A 269 -7.26 28.41 -11.80
C GLY A 269 -8.64 28.10 -11.20
N LEU A 270 -8.71 27.42 -10.05
CA LEU A 270 -9.96 27.00 -9.41
C LEU A 270 -10.48 28.09 -8.47
N GLU A 271 -11.13 29.12 -9.03
CA GLU A 271 -11.55 30.32 -8.26
C GLU A 271 -12.41 30.00 -7.02
N LEU A 272 -13.35 29.07 -7.14
CA LEU A 272 -14.24 28.70 -6.02
C LEU A 272 -13.45 28.05 -4.88
N GLU A 273 -12.50 27.18 -5.20
CA GLU A 273 -11.63 26.54 -4.22
C GLU A 273 -10.66 27.56 -3.61
N ALA A 274 -10.10 28.47 -4.41
CA ALA A 274 -9.24 29.54 -3.91
C ALA A 274 -9.99 30.45 -2.92
N ARG A 275 -11.25 30.81 -3.20
CA ARG A 275 -12.08 31.57 -2.25
C ARG A 275 -12.42 30.76 -0.99
N ARG A 276 -12.65 29.45 -1.12
CA ARG A 276 -12.89 28.55 0.02
C ARG A 276 -11.67 28.49 0.93
N TRP A 277 -10.50 28.18 0.38
CA TRP A 277 -9.26 28.06 1.16
C TRP A 277 -8.79 29.42 1.69
N GLY A 278 -8.97 30.51 0.94
CA GLY A 278 -8.68 31.86 1.45
C GLY A 278 -9.50 32.22 2.70
N ARG A 279 -10.80 31.89 2.71
CA ARG A 279 -11.64 32.08 3.91
C ARG A 279 -11.23 31.15 5.05
N TYR A 280 -10.86 29.92 4.74
CA TYR A 280 -10.38 28.95 5.72
C TYR A 280 -9.11 29.43 6.42
N THR A 281 -8.07 29.79 5.66
CA THR A 281 -6.80 30.30 6.19
C THR A 281 -7.00 31.60 6.97
N TYR A 282 -7.81 32.53 6.48
CA TYR A 282 -8.12 33.77 7.20
C TYR A 282 -8.77 33.50 8.56
N ARG A 283 -9.73 32.58 8.63
CA ARG A 283 -10.37 32.21 9.90
C ARG A 283 -9.38 31.62 10.88
N LEU A 284 -8.48 30.74 10.43
CA LEU A 284 -7.47 30.15 11.28
C LEU A 284 -6.50 31.20 11.83
N LEU A 285 -6.06 32.14 10.99
CA LEU A 285 -5.21 33.26 11.40
C LEU A 285 -5.90 34.23 12.37
N ALA A 286 -7.22 34.39 12.26
CA ALA A 286 -7.98 35.25 13.16
C ALA A 286 -8.22 34.61 14.55
N THR A 287 -8.02 33.30 14.68
CA THR A 287 -8.22 32.54 15.93
C THR A 287 -6.91 32.12 16.62
N ALA A 288 -5.78 32.22 15.92
CA ALA A 288 -4.43 31.93 16.44
C ALA A 288 -3.84 33.15 17.17
#